data_AF-A0AAU9VBK3-F1
#
_entry.id   AF-A0AAU9VBK3-F1
#
_cell.length_a   1.000
_cell.length_b   1.000
_cell.length_c   1.000
_cell.angle_alpha   90.00
_cell.angle_beta   90.00
_cell.angle_gamma   90.00
#
_symmetry.space_group_name_H-M   'P 1'
#
loop_
_entity.id
_entity.type
_entity.pdbx_description
1 polymer ?
#
loop_
_entity_poly.entity_id
_entity_poly.type
_entity_poly.pdbx_seq_one_letter_code
_entity_poly.pdbx_strand_id
1 'polypeptide(L)'
;MASKPSYSTITQTVSFPTKDQAVVIDVVDDTQIKYYAFAFGKLIDPTQIRFLSRMSNNRVCVFVSTKEIADELLEKHQCLMLNNKKKILYDLSLQGTNE
;
A
#
# COMPACT_ATOMS: atom_id res chain seq x y z
N MET A 1 4.95 30.12 -28.47
CA MET A 1 3.88 29.19 -28.06
C MET A 1 4.55 28.01 -27.35
N ALA A 2 4.27 27.80 -26.06
CA ALA A 2 4.88 26.68 -25.33
C ALA A 2 4.23 25.36 -25.81
N SER A 3 5.04 24.43 -26.31
CA SER A 3 4.59 23.09 -26.68
C SER A 3 4.11 22.36 -25.42
N LYS A 4 2.95 21.69 -25.50
CA LYS A 4 2.44 20.88 -24.40
C LYS A 4 3.43 19.74 -24.14
N PRO A 5 3.84 19.49 -22.89
CA PRO A 5 4.75 18.39 -22.59
C PRO A 5 4.12 17.07 -23.04
N SER A 6 4.96 16.16 -23.56
CA SER A 6 4.48 14.84 -23.96
C SER A 6 4.01 14.07 -22.73
N TYR A 7 3.17 13.06 -22.94
CA TYR A 7 2.71 12.20 -21.85
C TYR A 7 3.88 11.57 -21.06
N SER A 8 4.94 11.13 -21.76
CA SER A 8 6.11 10.52 -21.10
C SER A 8 6.83 11.51 -20.18
N THR A 9 7.00 12.77 -20.59
CA THR A 9 7.61 13.82 -19.76
C THR A 9 6.78 14.13 -18.52
N ILE A 10 5.44 14.11 -18.63
CA ILE A 10 4.54 14.33 -17.48
C ILE A 10 4.65 13.16 -16.49
N THR A 11 4.71 11.92 -16.97
CA THR A 11 4.82 10.75 -16.08
C THR A 11 6.13 10.70 -15.29
N GLN A 12 7.20 11.34 -15.80
CA GLN A 12 8.49 11.42 -15.09
C GLN A 12 8.50 12.43 -13.94
N THR A 13 7.57 13.39 -13.93
CA THR A 13 7.47 14.40 -12.87
C THR A 13 6.64 13.94 -11.68
N VAL A 14 5.85 12.86 -11.85
CA VAL A 14 5.07 12.26 -10.78
C VAL A 14 5.92 11.18 -10.11
N SER A 15 6.40 11.46 -8.90
CA SER A 15 7.08 10.45 -8.09
C SER A 15 6.03 9.43 -7.61
N PHE A 16 5.96 8.29 -8.28
CA PHE A 16 5.11 7.19 -7.85
C PHE A 16 5.71 6.52 -6.61
N PRO A 17 4.87 6.06 -5.67
CA PRO A 17 5.37 5.33 -4.51
C PRO A 17 6.20 4.12 -4.93
N THR A 18 7.34 3.92 -4.27
CA THR A 18 8.21 2.77 -4.54
C THR A 18 7.76 1.53 -3.78
N LYS A 19 8.34 0.37 -4.08
CA LYS A 19 8.02 -0.90 -3.39
C LYS A 19 8.31 -0.84 -1.89
N ASP A 20 9.32 -0.07 -1.48
CA ASP A 20 9.67 0.12 -0.07
C ASP A 20 8.64 0.91 0.73
N GLN A 21 7.71 1.58 0.04
CA GLN A 21 6.60 2.30 0.65
C GLN A 21 5.31 1.45 0.62
N ALA A 22 5.42 0.17 0.29
CA ALA A 22 4.29 -0.72 0.05
C ALA A 22 4.19 -1.82 1.11
N VAL A 23 3.02 -1.90 1.73
CA VAL A 23 2.67 -2.94 2.71
C VAL A 23 1.57 -3.82 2.15
N VAL A 24 1.72 -5.13 2.31
CA VAL A 24 0.80 -6.14 1.79
C VAL A 24 0.07 -6.84 2.92
N ILE A 25 -1.20 -7.15 2.66
CA ILE A 25 -2.04 -7.95 3.53
C ILE A 25 -2.84 -8.96 2.71
N ASP A 26 -3.07 -10.15 3.25
CA ASP A 26 -3.98 -11.11 2.61
C ASP A 26 -5.42 -10.58 2.64
N VAL A 27 -6.14 -10.80 1.54
CA VAL A 27 -7.56 -10.53 1.43
C VAL A 27 -8.32 -11.34 2.48
N VAL A 28 -9.17 -10.66 3.22
CA VAL A 28 -10.28 -11.24 3.96
C VAL A 28 -11.47 -11.37 3.02
N ASP A 29 -12.03 -12.59 2.95
CA ASP A 29 -13.19 -12.90 2.13
C ASP A 29 -14.33 -11.90 2.35
N ASP A 30 -15.02 -11.57 1.26
CA ASP A 30 -16.16 -10.64 1.23
C ASP A 30 -15.86 -9.21 1.73
N THR A 31 -14.59 -8.85 1.93
CA THR A 31 -14.21 -7.53 2.42
C THR A 31 -13.87 -6.59 1.27
N GLN A 32 -14.60 -5.48 1.17
CA GLN A 32 -14.34 -4.44 0.18
C GLN A 32 -13.09 -3.63 0.51
N ILE A 33 -12.42 -3.14 -0.53
CA ILE A 33 -11.16 -2.37 -0.44
C ILE A 33 -11.25 -1.15 0.50
N LYS A 34 -12.42 -0.51 0.56
CA LYS A 34 -12.71 0.63 1.45
C LYS A 34 -12.55 0.31 2.94
N TYR A 35 -12.82 -0.92 3.35
CA TYR A 35 -12.67 -1.34 4.75
C TYR A 35 -11.20 -1.50 5.14
N TYR A 36 -10.34 -1.92 4.20
CA TYR A 36 -8.90 -1.89 4.40
C TYR A 36 -8.43 -0.45 4.57
N ALA A 37 -8.85 0.48 3.70
CA ALA A 37 -8.50 1.89 3.82
C ALA A 37 -8.89 2.46 5.21
N PHE A 38 -10.09 2.13 5.69
CA PHE A 38 -10.56 2.56 7.01
C PHE A 38 -9.75 1.92 8.16
N ALA A 39 -9.38 0.65 8.04
CA ALA A 39 -8.58 -0.04 9.06
C ALA A 39 -7.15 0.51 9.11
N PHE A 40 -6.51 0.73 7.96
CA PHE A 40 -5.20 1.38 7.88
C PHE A 40 -5.26 2.82 8.40
N GLY A 41 -6.31 3.58 8.06
CA GLY A 41 -6.51 4.94 8.57
C GLY A 41 -6.80 5.04 10.08
N LYS A 42 -7.00 3.91 10.77
CA LYS A 42 -7.03 3.87 12.24
C LYS A 42 -5.66 3.60 12.86
N LEU A 43 -4.76 2.97 12.11
CA LEU A 43 -3.39 2.67 12.55
C LEU A 43 -2.45 3.84 12.28
N ILE A 44 -2.62 4.46 11.11
CA ILE A 44 -1.84 5.61 10.66
C ILE A 44 -2.78 6.75 10.29
N ASP A 45 -2.24 7.97 10.20
CA ASP A 45 -3.01 9.09 9.70
C ASP A 45 -3.50 8.81 8.26
N PRO A 46 -4.81 8.95 7.95
CA PRO A 46 -5.37 8.67 6.63
C PRO A 46 -4.71 9.46 5.48
N THR A 47 -4.13 10.64 5.76
CA THR A 47 -3.41 11.45 4.77
C THR A 47 -2.12 10.78 4.27
N GLN A 48 -1.62 9.79 5.02
CA GLN A 48 -0.42 9.06 4.67
C GLN A 48 -0.70 7.91 3.71
N ILE A 49 -1.97 7.53 3.50
CA ILE A 49 -2.35 6.50 2.53
C ILE A 49 -2.39 7.14 1.14
N ARG A 50 -1.46 6.74 0.26
CA ARG A 50 -1.38 7.25 -1.11
C ARG A 50 -2.21 6.44 -2.08
N PHE A 51 -2.15 5.13 -1.95
CA PHE A 51 -2.83 4.23 -2.86
C PHE A 51 -3.17 2.92 -2.18
N LEU A 52 -4.29 2.31 -2.59
CA LEU A 52 -4.71 1.02 -2.08
C LEU A 52 -5.29 0.22 -3.25
N SER A 53 -4.76 -0.97 -3.47
CA SER A 53 -5.13 -1.80 -4.61
C SER A 53 -5.20 -3.28 -4.25
N ARG A 54 -6.12 -3.99 -4.88
CA ARG A 54 -6.19 -5.45 -4.81
C ARG A 54 -5.26 -6.04 -5.85
N MET A 55 -4.34 -6.88 -5.40
CA MET A 55 -3.39 -7.61 -6.24
C MET A 55 -3.93 -9.00 -6.59
N SER A 56 -3.28 -9.64 -7.56
CA SER A 56 -3.43 -11.08 -7.81
C SER A 56 -3.08 -11.90 -6.56
N ASN A 57 -3.48 -13.17 -6.53
CA ASN A 57 -3.25 -14.11 -5.41
C ASN A 57 -3.88 -13.68 -4.08
N ASN A 58 -5.07 -13.05 -4.14
CA ASN A 58 -5.84 -12.66 -2.95
C ASN A 58 -5.02 -11.79 -1.98
N ARG A 59 -4.25 -10.84 -2.49
CA ARG A 59 -3.50 -9.86 -1.69
C ARG A 59 -4.04 -8.47 -1.90
N VAL A 60 -3.90 -7.62 -0.90
CA VAL A 60 -4.15 -6.17 -0.97
C VAL A 60 -2.85 -5.47 -0.66
N CYS A 61 -2.51 -4.48 -1.47
CA CYS A 61 -1.33 -3.64 -1.30
C CYS A 61 -1.75 -2.21 -0.97
N VAL A 62 -1.08 -1.66 0.03
CA VAL A 62 -1.19 -0.27 0.48
C VAL A 62 0.14 0.41 0.22
N PHE A 63 0.09 1.52 -0.51
CA PHE A 63 1.21 2.44 -0.61
C PHE A 63 1.00 3.60 0.34
N VAL A 64 2.01 3.86 1.16
CA VAL A 64 2.05 5.00 2.08
C VAL A 64 2.98 6.11 1.55
N SER A 65 2.96 7.27 2.20
CA SER A 65 3.74 8.44 1.79
C SER A 65 5.25 8.24 1.86
N THR A 66 5.75 7.55 2.90
CA THR A 66 7.19 7.37 3.14
C THR A 66 7.51 5.95 3.63
N LYS A 67 8.78 5.56 3.51
CA LYS A 67 9.25 4.23 3.90
C LYS A 67 9.11 4.03 5.41
N GLU A 68 9.39 5.06 6.19
CA GLU A 68 9.35 5.02 7.65
C GLU A 68 7.95 4.65 8.18
N ILE A 69 6.90 5.09 7.48
CA ILE A 69 5.52 4.74 7.83
C ILE A 69 5.22 3.27 7.50
N ALA A 70 5.77 2.76 6.39
CA ALA A 70 5.64 1.35 6.03
C ALA A 70 6.38 0.46 7.05
N ASP A 71 7.60 0.85 7.42
CA ASP A 71 8.39 0.17 8.44
C ASP A 71 7.69 0.21 9.81
N GLU A 72 7.14 1.37 10.21
CA GLU A 72 6.36 1.50 11.45
C GLU A 72 5.12 0.59 11.47
N LEU A 73 4.40 0.50 10.35
CA LEU A 73 3.27 -0.43 10.22
C LEU A 73 3.70 -1.88 10.40
N LEU A 74 4.84 -2.27 9.82
CA LEU A 74 5.36 -3.63 9.91
C LEU A 74 5.92 -3.96 11.30
N GLU A 75 6.56 -3.00 11.97
CA GLU A 75 7.17 -3.21 13.30
C GLU A 75 6.15 -3.12 14.43
N LYS A 76 5.33 -2.06 14.46
CA LYS A 76 4.38 -1.79 15.57
C LYS A 76 3.03 -2.44 15.37
N HIS A 77 2.60 -2.56 14.11
CA HIS A 77 1.27 -3.03 13.74
C HIS A 77 1.33 -4.24 12.82
N GLN A 78 2.13 -5.25 13.20
CA GLN A 78 2.30 -6.53 12.48
C GLN A 78 0.99 -7.21 12.04
N CYS A 79 -0.15 -6.82 12.61
CA CYS A 79 -1.43 -7.38 12.27
C CYS A 79 -2.54 -6.32 12.23
N LEU A 80 -3.47 -6.53 11.30
CA LEU A 80 -4.68 -5.75 11.11
C LEU A 80 -5.89 -6.64 11.40
N MET A 81 -6.86 -6.14 12.17
CA MET A 81 -8.12 -6.83 12.39
C MET A 81 -9.18 -6.34 11.41
N LEU A 82 -9.69 -7.25 10.58
CA LEU A 82 -10.79 -7.00 9.65
C LEU A 82 -11.86 -8.07 9.83
N ASN A 83 -13.11 -7.67 10.08
CA ASN A 83 -14.24 -8.59 10.28
C ASN A 83 -13.92 -9.70 11.30
N ASN A 84 -13.33 -9.34 12.44
CA ASN A 84 -12.87 -10.26 13.50
C ASN A 84 -11.81 -11.29 13.06
N LYS A 85 -11.22 -11.14 11.87
CA LYS A 85 -10.10 -11.95 11.41
C LYS A 85 -8.82 -11.13 11.52
N LYS A 86 -7.85 -11.68 12.25
CA LYS A 86 -6.49 -11.14 12.34
C LYS A 86 -5.72 -11.53 11.08
N LYS A 87 -5.17 -10.55 10.38
CA LYS A 87 -4.31 -10.75 9.21
C LYS A 87 -2.98 -10.07 9.45
N ILE A 88 -1.91 -10.70 8.99
CA ILE A 88 -0.55 -10.22 9.19
C ILE A 88 -0.17 -9.31 8.02
N LEU A 89 0.59 -8.25 8.32
CA LEU A 89 1.15 -7.34 7.34
C LEU A 89 2.55 -7.84 6.93
N TYR A 90 2.87 -7.71 5.65
CA TYR A 90 4.14 -8.13 5.08
C TYR A 90 4.69 -7.08 4.12
N ASP A 91 6.00 -6.98 4.04
CA ASP A 91 6.70 -6.10 3.12
C ASP A 91 6.60 -6.61 1.66
N LEU A 92 6.32 -5.72 0.69
CA LEU A 92 6.25 -6.09 -0.72
C LEU A 92 7.64 -6.26 -1.37
N SER A 93 8.64 -5.48 -0.96
CA SER A 93 10.02 -5.56 -1.43
C SER A 93 10.65 -6.92 -1.16
N LEU A 94 10.24 -7.63 -0.09
CA LEU A 94 10.71 -8.98 0.22
C LEU A 94 10.11 -10.10 -0.64
N GLN A 95 9.11 -9.83 -1.50
CA GLN A 95 8.51 -10.85 -2.37
C GLN A 95 9.26 -11.06 -3.70
N GLY A 96 10.40 -10.38 -3.89
CA GLY A 96 11.23 -10.46 -5.09
C GLY A 96 12.63 -11.00 -4.81
N THR A 97 12.75 -12.27 -4.46
CA THR A 97 14.03 -13.01 -4.58
C THR A 97 13.74 -14.48 -4.88
N ASN A 98 13.32 -14.75 -6.10
CA ASN A 98 13.40 -16.06 -6.75
C ASN A 98 13.41 -15.80 -8.27
N GLU A 99 14.55 -15.35 -8.77
CA GLU A 99 15.00 -15.60 -10.15
C GLU A 99 16.40 -16.22 -10.07
#